data_AF-A0A6F8V872-F1
#
_entry.id   AF-A0A6F8V872-F1
#
_cell.length_a   1.000
_cell.length_b   1.000
_cell.length_c   1.000
_cell.angle_alpha   90.00
_cell.angle_beta   90.00
_cell.angle_gamma   90.00
#
_symmetry.space_group_name_H-M   'P 1'
#
loop_
_entity.id
_entity.type
_entity.pdbx_description
1 polymer ?
#
loop_
_entity_poly.entity_id
_entity_poly.type
_entity_poly.pdbx_seq_one_letter_code
_entity_poly.pdbx_strand_id
1 'polypeptide(L)'
;MRHKLLALLLFQLGLAASPAGHAEEYHLGQGLVIGDFLLSGYANLVAEAPRGGVAKGSIDDFSLFVSGRVNRWINPFLESEISSLTVVQQGDGPRSNGHVILERFYNDAHISESDSLRIGKMLAPVGDWNLVHAAPLVPTVTRPLTTFHGFSEYTNGLSWLHENPRGDGPDWQLYWQPSSEWHERPASVTRHHFRDVWGAHINWPLGFVDKVGASFQHGELVETGETYRVFGVNLRKTFGKLLLESEATTSTWSGTAPRAHDRESGAYVLADYAFTPRWHGIVEGEYFQDHQVERSSRNTLLGIAYKPESNLVWKLEYVHQMGVSPDIPSGWFASFSTLF
;
A
#
# COMPACT_ATOMS: atom_id res chain seq x y z
N MET A 1 -12.51 -22.67 -18.48
CA MET A 1 -13.25 -21.49 -18.98
C MET A 1 -14.06 -20.76 -17.90
N ARG A 2 -14.65 -21.43 -16.89
CA ARG A 2 -15.50 -20.78 -15.88
C ARG A 2 -14.79 -19.79 -14.93
N HIS A 3 -13.50 -19.97 -14.63
CA HIS A 3 -12.79 -19.14 -13.65
C HIS A 3 -12.51 -17.69 -14.09
N LYS A 4 -12.44 -17.42 -15.40
CA LYS A 4 -12.19 -16.06 -15.93
C LYS A 4 -13.43 -15.15 -15.87
N LEU A 5 -14.61 -15.74 -15.72
CA LEU A 5 -15.87 -14.98 -15.83
C LEU A 5 -16.08 -14.02 -14.66
N LEU A 6 -15.59 -14.31 -13.45
CA LEU A 6 -15.87 -13.45 -12.29
C LEU A 6 -15.17 -12.09 -12.39
N ALA A 7 -13.86 -12.07 -12.66
CA ALA A 7 -13.09 -10.83 -12.84
C ALA A 7 -13.61 -10.01 -14.03
N LEU A 8 -13.91 -10.69 -15.15
CA LEU A 8 -14.46 -10.03 -16.33
C LEU A 8 -15.87 -9.48 -16.08
N LEU A 9 -16.71 -10.20 -15.33
CA LEU A 9 -18.08 -9.79 -15.00
C LEU A 9 -18.09 -8.60 -14.04
N LEU A 10 -17.22 -8.58 -13.03
CA LEU A 10 -17.06 -7.41 -12.14
C LEU A 10 -16.68 -6.17 -12.96
N PHE A 11 -15.68 -6.30 -13.84
CA PHE A 11 -15.24 -5.21 -14.71
C PHE A 11 -16.34 -4.74 -15.68
N GLN A 12 -17.08 -5.68 -16.29
CA GLN A 12 -18.19 -5.36 -17.21
C GLN A 12 -19.38 -4.70 -16.49
N LEU A 13 -19.75 -5.19 -15.30
CA LEU A 13 -20.79 -4.58 -14.46
C LEU A 13 -20.41 -3.15 -14.11
N GLY A 14 -19.13 -2.89 -13.85
CA GLY A 14 -18.64 -1.56 -13.58
C GLY A 14 -18.78 -0.56 -14.70
N LEU A 15 -18.44 -0.98 -15.92
CA LEU A 15 -18.64 -0.17 -17.12
C LEU A 15 -20.12 0.18 -17.32
N ALA A 16 -21.05 -0.69 -16.91
CA ALA A 16 -22.48 -0.47 -17.02
C ALA A 16 -23.10 0.34 -15.86
N ALA A 17 -22.53 0.25 -14.66
CA ALA A 17 -23.08 0.81 -13.42
C ALA A 17 -22.50 2.18 -13.02
N SER A 18 -21.80 2.88 -13.92
CA SER A 18 -21.15 4.17 -13.63
C SER A 18 -21.95 5.46 -13.95
N PRO A 19 -23.29 5.59 -13.81
CA PRO A 19 -23.90 6.91 -13.69
C PRO A 19 -23.71 7.42 -12.25
N ALA A 20 -23.00 8.54 -12.11
CA ALA A 20 -22.69 9.22 -10.86
C ALA A 20 -23.95 9.46 -10.01
N GLY A 21 -23.96 8.95 -8.78
CA GLY A 21 -24.96 9.30 -7.79
C GLY A 21 -24.69 10.71 -7.27
N HIS A 22 -25.44 11.69 -7.77
CA HIS A 22 -25.42 13.05 -7.24
C HIS A 22 -26.50 13.19 -6.17
N ALA A 23 -26.10 13.41 -4.92
CA ALA A 23 -26.94 14.14 -3.96
C ALA A 23 -26.59 15.63 -4.10
N GLU A 24 -27.56 16.54 -4.00
CA GLU A 24 -27.37 17.96 -4.36
C GLU A 24 -26.29 18.69 -3.54
N GLU A 25 -25.83 18.15 -2.40
CA GLU A 25 -24.88 18.82 -1.49
C GLU A 25 -23.54 18.06 -1.29
N TYR A 26 -23.42 16.81 -1.73
CA TYR A 26 -22.22 16.01 -1.50
C TYR A 26 -21.70 15.40 -2.81
N HIS A 27 -20.41 15.61 -3.07
CA HIS A 27 -19.70 14.95 -4.15
C HIS A 27 -18.80 13.85 -3.60
N LEU A 28 -18.94 12.65 -4.17
CA LEU A 28 -18.16 11.49 -3.82
C LEU A 28 -16.65 11.80 -3.82
N GLY A 29 -15.93 11.37 -2.78
CA GLY A 29 -14.49 11.55 -2.63
C GLY A 29 -14.06 12.87 -1.98
N GLN A 30 -14.99 13.73 -1.58
CA GLN A 30 -14.68 14.95 -0.83
C GLN A 30 -14.61 14.74 0.70
N GLY A 31 -15.12 13.62 1.21
CA GLY A 31 -15.39 13.42 2.62
C GLY A 31 -16.49 14.35 3.16
N LEU A 32 -16.77 14.20 4.44
CA LEU A 32 -17.75 14.96 5.20
C LEU A 32 -17.03 15.79 6.26
N VAL A 33 -17.14 17.11 6.16
CA VAL A 33 -16.57 18.04 7.14
C VAL A 33 -17.58 18.29 8.26
N ILE A 34 -17.16 18.08 9.51
CA ILE A 34 -17.95 18.32 10.73
C ILE A 34 -17.09 19.13 11.72
N GLY A 35 -17.29 20.45 11.75
CA GLY A 35 -16.44 21.34 12.55
C GLY A 35 -14.98 21.28 12.09
N ASP A 36 -14.06 21.00 13.01
CA ASP A 36 -12.62 20.88 12.74
C ASP A 36 -12.20 19.49 12.23
N PHE A 37 -13.17 18.60 11.94
CA PHE A 37 -12.92 17.22 11.55
C PHE A 37 -13.40 16.93 10.13
N LEU A 38 -12.64 16.09 9.42
CA LEU A 38 -12.98 15.53 8.12
C LEU A 38 -13.10 14.01 8.27
N LEU A 39 -14.29 13.49 7.95
CA LEU A 39 -14.59 12.07 7.83
C LEU A 39 -14.52 11.68 6.35
N SER A 40 -13.64 10.76 5.97
CA SER A 40 -13.52 10.29 4.60
C SER A 40 -13.16 8.82 4.57
N GLY A 41 -12.92 8.24 3.41
CA GLY A 41 -12.44 6.87 3.33
C GLY A 41 -12.36 6.32 1.92
N TYR A 42 -12.19 5.01 1.84
CA TYR A 42 -12.27 4.30 0.57
C TYR A 42 -12.84 2.90 0.74
N ALA A 43 -13.37 2.37 -0.35
CA ALA A 43 -13.77 0.98 -0.45
C ALA A 43 -13.12 0.32 -1.66
N ASN A 44 -12.75 -0.94 -1.54
CA ASN A 44 -12.13 -1.75 -2.57
C ASN A 44 -12.81 -3.11 -2.65
N LEU A 45 -13.39 -3.43 -3.81
CA LEU A 45 -13.90 -4.75 -4.15
C LEU A 45 -12.93 -5.41 -5.11
N VAL A 46 -12.53 -6.64 -4.81
CA VAL A 46 -11.58 -7.39 -5.63
C VAL A 46 -12.20 -8.71 -6.08
N ALA A 47 -12.00 -9.06 -7.34
CA ALA A 47 -12.25 -10.38 -7.88
C ALA A 47 -10.94 -11.02 -8.32
N GLU A 48 -10.62 -12.16 -7.72
CA GLU A 48 -9.40 -12.92 -7.98
C GLU A 48 -9.75 -14.25 -8.67
N ALA A 49 -9.00 -14.58 -9.71
CA ALA A 49 -9.09 -15.85 -10.43
C ALA A 49 -7.68 -16.43 -10.68
N PRO A 50 -7.03 -16.94 -9.61
CA PRO A 50 -5.71 -17.54 -9.70
C PRO A 50 -5.70 -18.79 -10.58
N ARG A 51 -4.60 -19.01 -11.29
CA ARG A 51 -4.37 -20.18 -12.14
C ARG A 51 -4.17 -21.41 -11.27
N GLY A 52 -5.14 -22.32 -11.30
CA GLY A 52 -5.12 -23.53 -10.48
C GLY A 52 -5.60 -23.32 -9.04
N GLY A 53 -6.14 -22.14 -8.72
CA GLY A 53 -6.75 -21.84 -7.43
C GLY A 53 -8.27 -21.58 -7.52
N VAL A 54 -8.85 -21.20 -6.38
CA VAL A 54 -10.28 -20.87 -6.25
C VAL A 54 -10.51 -19.43 -6.67
N ALA A 55 -11.48 -19.21 -7.55
CA ALA A 55 -11.93 -17.86 -7.88
C ALA A 55 -12.80 -17.31 -6.74
N LYS A 56 -12.52 -16.08 -6.30
CA LYS A 56 -13.22 -15.43 -5.19
C LYS A 56 -13.46 -13.95 -5.47
N GLY A 57 -14.47 -13.40 -4.83
CA GLY A 57 -14.75 -11.98 -4.75
C GLY A 57 -14.79 -11.55 -3.30
N SER A 58 -14.07 -10.49 -2.96
CA SER A 58 -13.91 -9.98 -1.61
C SER A 58 -14.19 -8.47 -1.55
N ILE A 59 -14.61 -8.03 -0.37
CA ILE A 59 -14.32 -6.67 0.09
C ILE A 59 -12.89 -6.75 0.60
N ASP A 60 -11.97 -6.22 -0.20
CA ASP A 60 -10.55 -6.28 0.10
C ASP A 60 -10.23 -5.29 1.20
N ASP A 61 -10.70 -4.05 1.05
CA ASP A 61 -10.61 -3.00 2.06
C ASP A 61 -11.91 -2.19 2.12
N PHE A 62 -12.34 -1.86 3.32
CA PHE A 62 -13.24 -0.75 3.59
C PHE A 62 -12.61 0.08 4.70
N SER A 63 -12.05 1.24 4.34
CA SER A 63 -11.28 2.07 5.25
C SER A 63 -11.97 3.39 5.55
N LEU A 64 -11.96 3.78 6.81
CA LEU A 64 -12.56 5.01 7.33
C LEU A 64 -11.48 5.88 7.96
N PHE A 65 -11.39 7.12 7.49
CA PHE A 65 -10.47 8.14 7.95
C PHE A 65 -11.20 9.19 8.78
N VAL A 66 -10.64 9.54 9.92
CA VAL A 66 -11.03 10.71 10.69
C VAL A 66 -9.78 11.56 10.87
N SER A 67 -9.78 12.76 10.29
CA SER A 67 -8.70 13.73 10.46
C SER A 67 -9.22 14.99 11.14
N GLY A 68 -8.49 15.49 12.13
CA GLY A 68 -8.84 16.70 12.87
C GLY A 68 -7.76 17.78 12.73
N ARG A 69 -8.18 19.04 12.62
CA ARG A 69 -7.29 20.22 12.57
C ARG A 69 -7.71 21.23 13.64
N VAL A 70 -7.45 20.91 14.91
CA VAL A 70 -7.98 21.69 16.04
C VAL A 70 -7.11 22.90 16.33
N ASN A 71 -5.80 22.70 16.46
CA ASN A 71 -4.80 23.76 16.66
C ASN A 71 -3.40 23.21 16.40
N ARG A 72 -2.36 24.04 16.53
CA ARG A 72 -0.97 23.63 16.28
C ARG A 72 -0.46 22.42 17.10
N TRP A 73 -1.09 22.05 18.20
CA TRP A 73 -0.65 20.96 19.08
C TRP A 73 -1.51 19.70 18.98
N ILE A 74 -2.72 19.81 18.45
CA ILE A 74 -3.71 18.73 18.46
C ILE A 74 -4.29 18.59 17.06
N ASN A 75 -3.71 17.68 16.27
CA ASN A 75 -4.19 17.33 14.94
C ASN A 75 -4.28 15.81 14.83
N PRO A 76 -5.37 15.19 15.36
CA PRO A 76 -5.49 13.75 15.38
C PRO A 76 -5.80 13.18 14.00
N PHE A 77 -5.31 11.97 13.75
CA PHE A 77 -5.67 11.14 12.61
C PHE A 77 -5.97 9.73 13.08
N LEU A 78 -7.06 9.16 12.56
CA LEU A 78 -7.45 7.77 12.75
C LEU A 78 -7.79 7.17 11.39
N GLU A 79 -7.31 5.96 11.16
CA GLU A 79 -7.71 5.08 10.07
C GLU A 79 -8.06 3.71 10.64
N SER A 80 -9.28 3.27 10.37
CA SER A 80 -9.74 1.93 10.68
C SER A 80 -10.24 1.26 9.42
N GLU A 81 -9.83 0.01 9.20
CA GLU A 81 -10.20 -0.76 8.03
C GLU A 81 -10.91 -2.07 8.40
N ILE A 82 -11.80 -2.51 7.52
CA ILE A 82 -12.27 -3.90 7.44
C ILE A 82 -11.56 -4.52 6.24
N SER A 83 -10.66 -5.47 6.48
CA SER A 83 -9.87 -6.08 5.42
C SER A 83 -10.22 -7.55 5.15
N SER A 84 -10.05 -7.98 3.90
CA SER A 84 -10.10 -9.38 3.45
C SER A 84 -11.42 -10.12 3.72
N LEU A 85 -12.60 -9.51 3.56
CA LEU A 85 -13.88 -10.21 3.74
C LEU A 85 -14.31 -10.93 2.44
N THR A 86 -14.38 -12.27 2.46
CA THR A 86 -14.83 -13.05 1.30
C THR A 86 -16.36 -13.01 1.16
N VAL A 87 -16.85 -12.44 0.07
CA VAL A 87 -18.30 -12.31 -0.21
C VAL A 87 -18.80 -13.47 -1.06
N VAL A 88 -18.02 -13.86 -2.07
CA VAL A 88 -18.38 -14.95 -2.99
C VAL A 88 -17.14 -15.79 -3.31
N GLN A 89 -17.32 -17.10 -3.46
CA GLN A 89 -16.25 -17.98 -3.95
C GLN A 89 -16.81 -19.11 -4.79
N GLN A 90 -16.01 -19.58 -5.75
CA GLN A 90 -16.35 -20.73 -6.58
C GLN A 90 -15.65 -22.00 -6.11
N GLY A 91 -16.37 -22.86 -5.39
CA GLY A 91 -15.89 -24.15 -4.90
C GLY A 91 -15.57 -24.14 -3.41
N ASP A 92 -14.96 -25.22 -2.94
CA ASP A 92 -14.52 -25.35 -1.55
C ASP A 92 -13.09 -24.84 -1.42
N GLY A 93 -12.91 -23.89 -0.52
CA GLY A 93 -11.66 -23.16 -0.31
C GLY A 93 -11.78 -22.29 0.94
N PRO A 94 -10.66 -21.85 1.52
CA PRO A 94 -10.66 -21.03 2.71
C PRO A 94 -11.38 -19.71 2.42
N ARG A 95 -12.32 -19.37 3.31
CA ARG A 95 -12.99 -18.06 3.35
C ARG A 95 -12.38 -17.25 4.46
N SER A 96 -12.19 -15.96 4.20
CA SER A 96 -11.84 -15.00 5.24
C SER A 96 -13.09 -14.27 5.72
N ASN A 97 -13.23 -14.16 7.04
CA ASN A 97 -14.39 -13.56 7.72
C ASN A 97 -14.24 -12.05 7.95
N GLY A 98 -13.17 -11.45 7.41
CA GLY A 98 -12.84 -10.05 7.61
C GLY A 98 -12.15 -9.80 8.95
N HIS A 99 -11.29 -8.79 8.99
CA HIS A 99 -10.66 -8.31 10.22
C HIS A 99 -10.86 -6.82 10.35
N VAL A 100 -11.22 -6.36 11.56
CA VAL A 100 -11.19 -4.92 11.89
C VAL A 100 -9.77 -4.60 12.33
N ILE A 101 -9.15 -3.63 11.67
CA ILE A 101 -7.77 -3.25 11.92
C ILE A 101 -7.73 -1.74 12.18
N LEU A 102 -7.03 -1.36 13.25
CA LEU A 102 -6.59 0.02 13.45
C LEU A 102 -5.24 0.18 12.74
N GLU A 103 -5.26 0.85 11.59
CA GLU A 103 -4.10 0.98 10.72
C GLU A 103 -3.20 2.14 11.14
N ARG A 104 -3.79 3.32 11.27
CA ARG A 104 -3.13 4.54 11.77
C ARG A 104 -3.93 5.15 12.91
N PHE A 105 -3.24 5.60 13.94
CA PHE A 105 -3.82 6.38 15.03
C PHE A 105 -2.74 7.23 15.67
N TYR A 106 -2.74 8.52 15.35
CA TYR A 106 -1.70 9.42 15.84
C TYR A 106 -2.22 10.85 16.03
N ASN A 107 -1.37 11.67 16.62
CA ASN A 107 -1.54 13.11 16.69
C ASN A 107 -0.30 13.81 16.16
N ASP A 108 -0.50 14.86 15.38
CA ASP A 108 0.56 15.77 14.94
C ASP A 108 0.56 17.08 15.73
N ALA A 109 1.74 17.44 16.24
CA ALA A 109 2.05 18.73 16.83
C ALA A 109 3.01 19.50 15.92
N HIS A 110 2.54 20.61 15.35
CA HIS A 110 3.33 21.53 14.51
C HIS A 110 4.25 22.40 15.39
N ILE A 111 5.53 22.04 15.41
CA ILE A 111 6.57 22.70 16.19
C ILE A 111 6.99 24.01 15.50
N SER A 112 7.09 23.99 14.17
CA SER A 112 7.36 25.14 13.31
C SER A 112 6.43 25.11 12.08
N GLU A 113 6.67 25.98 11.10
CA GLU A 113 5.97 25.93 9.79
C GLU A 113 6.39 24.72 8.94
N SER A 114 7.55 24.13 9.23
CA SER A 114 8.14 23.02 8.46
C SER A 114 8.25 21.73 9.26
N ASP A 115 8.15 21.79 10.59
CA ASP A 115 8.45 20.67 11.47
C ASP A 115 7.23 20.25 12.28
N SER A 116 6.93 18.95 12.22
CA SER A 116 5.89 18.31 13.01
C SER A 116 6.43 17.15 13.83
N LEU A 117 5.98 17.05 15.07
CA LEU A 117 6.18 15.88 15.91
C LEU A 117 4.89 15.04 15.91
N ARG A 118 5.01 13.81 15.42
CA ARG A 118 3.94 12.82 15.39
C ARG A 118 4.10 11.82 16.52
N ILE A 119 3.01 11.50 17.21
CA ILE A 119 2.97 10.49 18.27
C ILE A 119 1.82 9.52 18.02
N GLY A 120 2.11 8.23 17.97
CA GLY A 120 1.09 7.17 17.84
C GLY A 120 1.49 6.04 16.88
N LYS A 121 0.49 5.36 16.32
CA LYS A 121 0.63 4.36 15.26
C LYS A 121 0.61 5.02 13.90
N MET A 122 1.66 4.87 13.12
CA MET A 122 1.80 5.44 11.79
C MET A 122 2.44 4.44 10.83
N LEU A 123 2.36 4.71 9.53
CA LEU A 123 3.10 3.94 8.52
C LEU A 123 4.58 4.31 8.59
N ALA A 124 5.44 3.31 8.52
CA ALA A 124 6.87 3.55 8.39
C ALA A 124 7.17 4.08 6.97
N PRO A 125 7.96 5.15 6.81
CA PRO A 125 8.26 5.72 5.49
C PRO A 125 9.35 4.91 4.76
N VAL A 126 9.11 3.63 4.50
CA VAL A 126 9.96 2.80 3.65
C VAL A 126 9.29 2.64 2.30
N GLY A 127 9.74 3.43 1.33
CA GLY A 127 9.10 3.53 0.03
C GLY A 127 7.82 4.37 0.03
N ASP A 128 7.28 4.60 -1.15
CA ASP A 128 6.08 5.40 -1.40
C ASP A 128 4.81 4.56 -1.30
N TRP A 129 4.87 3.32 -1.77
CA TRP A 129 3.75 2.39 -1.69
C TRP A 129 3.30 2.14 -0.27
N ASN A 130 4.23 2.04 0.68
CA ASN A 130 3.85 1.83 2.07
C ASN A 130 3.06 3.03 2.63
N LEU A 131 3.41 4.26 2.22
CA LEU A 131 2.74 5.49 2.64
C LEU A 131 1.40 5.74 1.92
N VAL A 132 1.31 5.33 0.65
CA VAL A 132 0.14 5.54 -0.22
C VAL A 132 -0.28 4.21 -0.83
N HIS A 133 -0.98 3.40 -0.05
CA HIS A 133 -1.48 2.08 -0.48
C HIS A 133 -3.00 2.04 -0.74
N ALA A 134 -3.72 3.15 -0.53
CA ALA A 134 -5.17 3.18 -0.74
C ALA A 134 -5.50 2.78 -2.19
N ALA A 135 -6.37 1.77 -2.35
CA ALA A 135 -6.64 1.13 -3.63
C ALA A 135 -7.00 2.09 -4.79
N PRO A 136 -7.75 3.20 -4.58
CA PRO A 136 -8.01 4.17 -5.65
C PRO A 136 -6.78 4.94 -6.15
N LEU A 137 -5.73 5.05 -5.33
CA LEU A 137 -4.56 5.89 -5.57
C LEU A 137 -3.37 5.12 -6.15
N VAL A 138 -3.34 3.81 -5.97
CA VAL A 138 -2.30 2.94 -6.55
C VAL A 138 -2.69 2.50 -7.97
N PRO A 139 -1.72 2.23 -8.86
CA PRO A 139 -2.01 1.82 -10.24
C PRO A 139 -2.58 0.41 -10.37
N THR A 140 -2.08 -0.56 -9.59
CA THR A 140 -2.38 -2.00 -9.74
C THR A 140 -3.44 -2.49 -8.74
N VAL A 141 -3.92 -3.72 -8.92
CA VAL A 141 -4.73 -4.44 -7.91
C VAL A 141 -3.79 -5.21 -6.97
N THR A 142 -2.82 -5.94 -7.52
CA THR A 142 -1.80 -6.62 -6.71
C THR A 142 -0.67 -5.68 -6.33
N ARG A 143 -0.32 -5.68 -5.04
CA ARG A 143 0.83 -4.95 -4.48
C ARG A 143 2.13 -5.72 -4.71
N PRO A 144 3.23 -5.09 -5.15
CA PRO A 144 4.53 -5.76 -5.28
C PRO A 144 5.08 -6.21 -3.91
N LEU A 145 5.64 -7.42 -3.82
CA LEU A 145 6.21 -8.00 -2.59
C LEU A 145 7.28 -7.11 -1.95
N THR A 146 8.07 -6.44 -2.80
CA THR A 146 9.15 -5.51 -2.40
C THR A 146 8.68 -4.41 -1.45
N THR A 147 7.38 -4.07 -1.50
CA THR A 147 6.80 -2.93 -0.80
C THR A 147 6.27 -3.27 0.60
N PHE A 148 6.31 -4.53 1.05
CA PHE A 148 5.77 -4.90 2.38
C PHE A 148 6.45 -6.07 3.09
N HIS A 149 7.17 -6.96 2.40
CA HIS A 149 7.78 -8.12 3.07
C HIS A 149 9.02 -7.78 3.91
N GLY A 150 9.90 -6.91 3.38
CA GLY A 150 11.28 -6.80 3.89
C GLY A 150 11.52 -5.78 4.97
N PHE A 151 10.46 -5.24 5.56
CA PHE A 151 10.55 -4.20 6.56
C PHE A 151 9.27 -4.12 7.40
N SER A 152 9.35 -3.38 8.52
CA SER A 152 8.19 -3.06 9.32
C SER A 152 7.38 -1.96 8.63
N GLU A 153 6.17 -2.30 8.19
CA GLU A 153 5.24 -1.37 7.53
C GLU A 153 4.72 -0.26 8.47
N TYR A 154 4.85 -0.46 9.79
CA TYR A 154 4.28 0.42 10.80
C TYR A 154 5.34 0.88 11.82
N THR A 155 5.02 1.95 12.53
CA THR A 155 5.78 2.41 13.69
C THR A 155 4.80 2.91 14.74
N ASN A 156 4.90 2.35 15.94
CA ASN A 156 4.14 2.76 17.14
C ASN A 156 5.07 3.53 18.06
N GLY A 157 5.08 4.86 17.94
CA GLY A 157 5.98 5.68 18.73
C GLY A 157 6.01 7.12 18.27
N LEU A 158 7.23 7.65 18.10
CA LEU A 158 7.49 9.04 17.80
C LEU A 158 8.02 9.18 16.37
N SER A 159 7.64 10.26 15.70
CA SER A 159 8.27 10.66 14.46
C SER A 159 8.41 12.16 14.35
N TRP A 160 9.56 12.62 13.85
CA TRP A 160 9.78 14.01 13.46
C TRP A 160 9.74 14.07 11.94
N LEU A 161 8.80 14.85 11.43
CA LEU A 161 8.61 15.13 10.02
C LEU A 161 9.05 16.55 9.71
N HIS A 162 9.82 16.70 8.65
CA HIS A 162 10.19 17.97 8.06
C HIS A 162 9.67 18.04 6.63
N GLU A 163 8.89 19.08 6.34
CA GLU A 163 8.36 19.38 5.02
C GLU A 163 8.93 20.72 4.55
N ASN A 164 9.60 20.74 3.40
CA ASN A 164 10.11 21.99 2.84
C ASN A 164 8.95 22.80 2.26
N PRO A 165 8.63 23.99 2.80
CA PRO A 165 7.48 24.78 2.37
C PRO A 165 7.55 25.23 0.90
N ARG A 166 8.75 25.29 0.32
CA ARG A 166 8.97 25.69 -1.07
C ARG A 166 8.89 24.52 -2.06
N GLY A 167 8.94 23.28 -1.58
CA GLY A 167 8.92 22.07 -2.41
C GLY A 167 10.12 21.92 -3.34
N ASP A 168 11.20 22.69 -3.13
CA ASP A 168 12.41 22.70 -3.97
C ASP A 168 13.61 22.00 -3.30
N GLY A 169 13.41 21.49 -2.09
CA GLY A 169 14.42 20.79 -1.30
C GLY A 169 13.84 19.56 -0.62
N PRO A 170 14.64 18.87 0.20
CA PRO A 170 14.26 17.57 0.71
C PRO A 170 13.23 17.65 1.84
N ASP A 171 12.27 16.75 1.79
CA ASP A 171 11.43 16.38 2.93
C ASP A 171 12.07 15.18 3.62
N TRP A 172 11.95 15.10 4.94
CA TRP A 172 12.49 13.96 5.67
C TRP A 172 11.66 13.58 6.88
N GLN A 173 11.81 12.32 7.29
CA GLN A 173 11.14 11.76 8.44
C GLN A 173 12.11 10.90 9.23
N LEU A 174 12.25 11.18 10.53
CA LEU A 174 12.90 10.31 11.49
C LEU A 174 11.83 9.66 12.37
N TYR A 175 11.96 8.39 12.69
CA TYR A 175 10.95 7.69 13.47
C TYR A 175 11.56 6.63 14.38
N TRP A 176 10.86 6.36 15.48
CA TRP A 176 11.28 5.43 16.51
C TRP A 176 10.07 4.82 17.23
N GLN A 177 10.09 3.50 17.35
CA GLN A 177 9.18 2.64 18.09
C GLN A 177 10.02 1.86 19.13
N PRO A 178 9.83 2.13 20.43
CA PRO A 178 10.58 1.47 21.51
C PRO A 178 10.03 0.11 21.94
N SER A 179 8.88 -0.33 21.42
CA SER A 179 8.19 -1.53 21.90
C SER A 179 7.44 -2.23 20.77
N SER A 180 6.77 -3.36 21.05
CA SER A 180 5.84 -3.97 20.09
C SER A 180 4.64 -3.07 19.81
N GLU A 181 3.89 -3.40 18.76
CA GLU A 181 2.64 -2.72 18.46
C GLU A 181 1.60 -2.98 19.55
N TRP A 182 0.96 -1.93 20.05
CA TRP A 182 -0.17 -2.03 20.98
C TRP A 182 -1.47 -2.57 20.36
N HIS A 183 -1.59 -2.58 19.02
CA HIS A 183 -2.68 -3.22 18.28
C HIS A 183 -2.11 -3.91 17.03
N GLU A 184 -1.57 -5.11 17.23
CA GLU A 184 -1.00 -5.95 16.19
C GLU A 184 -2.08 -6.40 15.21
N ARG A 185 -1.74 -6.40 13.91
CA ARG A 185 -2.59 -7.02 12.89
C ARG A 185 -2.61 -8.53 13.13
N PRO A 186 -3.71 -9.25 12.83
CA PRO A 186 -3.72 -10.69 12.87
C PRO A 186 -2.63 -11.28 11.96
N ALA A 187 -2.02 -12.40 12.36
CA ALA A 187 -0.99 -13.09 11.57
C ALA A 187 -1.50 -13.56 10.18
N SER A 188 -2.82 -13.63 9.99
CA SER A 188 -3.46 -13.89 8.70
C SER A 188 -3.40 -12.71 7.72
N VAL A 189 -3.08 -11.50 8.21
CA VAL A 189 -3.01 -10.26 7.44
C VAL A 189 -1.56 -9.78 7.31
N THR A 190 -0.79 -9.79 8.40
CA THR A 190 0.62 -9.42 8.40
C THR A 190 1.44 -10.56 8.95
N ARG A 191 2.50 -10.97 8.25
CA ARG A 191 3.31 -12.14 8.63
C ARG A 191 4.38 -11.87 9.68
N HIS A 192 4.85 -10.64 9.75
CA HIS A 192 6.01 -10.25 10.53
C HIS A 192 5.65 -9.10 11.45
N HIS A 193 5.78 -9.32 12.76
CA HIS A 193 5.64 -8.27 13.76
C HIS A 193 7.02 -7.80 14.22
N PHE A 194 7.17 -6.49 14.39
CA PHE A 194 8.45 -5.90 14.71
C PHE A 194 8.39 -5.10 16.02
N ARG A 195 9.54 -5.02 16.69
CA ARG A 195 9.80 -4.15 17.84
C ARG A 195 11.14 -3.45 17.71
N ASP A 196 11.36 -2.46 18.57
CA ASP A 196 12.60 -1.67 18.61
C ASP A 196 12.97 -1.06 17.25
N VAL A 197 11.93 -0.66 16.50
CA VAL A 197 12.07 -0.16 15.14
C VAL A 197 12.51 1.30 15.16
N TRP A 198 13.51 1.65 14.37
CA TRP A 198 13.83 3.04 14.09
C TRP A 198 14.34 3.19 12.68
N GLY A 199 14.19 4.40 12.14
CA GLY A 199 14.62 4.65 10.78
C GLY A 199 14.55 6.11 10.39
N ALA A 200 14.92 6.31 9.13
CA ALA A 200 14.95 7.60 8.48
C ALA A 200 14.48 7.44 7.05
N HIS A 201 13.80 8.46 6.56
CA HIS A 201 13.42 8.60 5.17
C HIS A 201 13.70 10.01 4.69
N ILE A 202 14.14 10.14 3.45
CA ILE A 202 14.31 11.42 2.76
C ILE A 202 13.69 11.30 1.38
N ASN A 203 12.91 12.31 0.99
CA ASN A 203 12.38 12.48 -0.34
C ASN A 203 12.93 13.79 -0.92
N TRP A 204 13.38 13.76 -2.16
CA TRP A 204 13.91 14.93 -2.85
C TRP A 204 13.29 15.06 -4.24
N PRO A 205 12.55 16.14 -4.52
CA PRO A 205 12.19 16.52 -5.88
C PRO A 205 13.44 17.08 -6.59
N LEU A 206 13.95 16.35 -7.58
CA LEU A 206 15.10 16.80 -8.38
C LEU A 206 14.55 17.34 -9.71
N GLY A 207 14.98 18.48 -10.21
CA GLY A 207 14.37 19.07 -11.44
C GLY A 207 14.27 18.13 -12.67
N PHE A 208 15.11 17.09 -12.73
CA PHE A 208 15.05 16.04 -13.76
C PHE A 208 14.23 14.79 -13.37
N VAL A 209 13.90 14.58 -12.08
CA VAL A 209 13.03 13.51 -11.58
C VAL A 209 12.00 14.03 -10.59
N ASP A 210 10.72 13.71 -10.82
CA ASP A 210 9.63 14.22 -9.99
C ASP A 210 9.86 13.88 -8.50
N LYS A 211 10.42 12.69 -8.22
CA LYS A 211 10.88 12.33 -6.88
C LYS A 211 11.99 11.29 -6.89
N VAL A 212 12.96 11.43 -6.00
CA VAL A 212 13.88 10.38 -5.55
C VAL A 212 13.78 10.28 -4.04
N GLY A 213 13.62 9.09 -3.51
CA GLY A 213 13.63 8.86 -2.06
C GLY A 213 14.64 7.79 -1.65
N ALA A 214 15.07 7.88 -0.40
CA ALA A 214 15.93 6.90 0.24
C ALA A 214 15.45 6.64 1.66
N SER A 215 15.46 5.37 2.06
CA SER A 215 14.96 4.91 3.35
C SER A 215 15.99 4.03 4.04
N PHE A 216 16.07 4.14 5.35
CA PHE A 216 16.77 3.20 6.21
C PHE A 216 15.85 2.80 7.36
N GLN A 217 15.85 1.52 7.72
CA GLN A 217 15.15 1.04 8.91
C GLN A 217 15.95 -0.08 9.57
N HIS A 218 15.91 -0.11 10.89
CA HIS A 218 16.37 -1.20 11.73
C HIS A 218 15.26 -1.62 12.66
N GLY A 219 15.22 -2.90 13.04
CA GLY A 219 14.35 -3.39 14.09
C GLY A 219 14.62 -4.86 14.40
N GLU A 220 13.73 -5.44 15.20
CA GLU A 220 13.78 -6.82 15.62
C GLU A 220 12.43 -7.52 15.34
N LEU A 221 12.48 -8.72 14.78
CA LEU A 221 11.32 -9.57 14.55
C LEU A 221 10.86 -10.18 15.87
N VAL A 222 9.60 -9.99 16.23
CA VAL A 222 9.03 -10.41 17.51
C VAL A 222 9.02 -11.93 17.64
N GLU A 223 8.78 -12.64 16.55
CA GLU A 223 8.61 -14.10 16.52
C GLU A 223 9.92 -14.86 16.72
N THR A 224 11.04 -14.32 16.23
CA THR A 224 12.34 -15.02 16.21
C THR A 224 13.43 -14.32 17.01
N GLY A 225 13.27 -13.04 17.33
CA GLY A 225 14.32 -12.19 17.90
C GLY A 225 15.43 -11.84 16.89
N GLU A 226 15.24 -12.12 15.60
CA GLU A 226 16.18 -11.71 14.57
C GLU A 226 16.15 -10.21 14.39
N THR A 227 17.33 -9.62 14.27
CA THR A 227 17.47 -8.21 13.91
C THR A 227 17.58 -8.06 12.41
N TYR A 228 17.02 -6.99 11.86
CA TYR A 228 17.17 -6.65 10.46
C TYR A 228 17.64 -5.21 10.29
N ARG A 229 18.25 -4.94 9.14
CA ARG A 229 18.55 -3.59 8.65
C ARG A 229 18.20 -3.55 7.19
N VAL A 230 17.35 -2.61 6.78
CA VAL A 230 16.93 -2.43 5.39
C VAL A 230 17.37 -1.07 4.89
N PHE A 231 17.81 -1.05 3.64
CA PHE A 231 17.97 0.16 2.84
C PHE A 231 17.01 0.09 1.66
N GLY A 232 16.30 1.19 1.42
CA GLY A 232 15.36 1.33 0.33
C GLY A 232 15.66 2.55 -0.52
N VAL A 233 15.34 2.47 -1.81
CA VAL A 233 15.32 3.61 -2.73
C VAL A 233 14.03 3.59 -3.53
N ASN A 234 13.48 4.77 -3.79
CA ASN A 234 12.28 4.94 -4.61
C ASN A 234 12.48 6.06 -5.63
N LEU A 235 11.86 5.91 -6.79
CA LEU A 235 11.99 6.81 -7.92
C LEU A 235 10.62 7.01 -8.57
N ARG A 236 10.27 8.25 -8.87
CA ARG A 236 9.08 8.59 -9.66
C ARG A 236 9.39 9.61 -10.73
N LYS A 237 8.96 9.34 -11.97
CA LYS A 237 9.17 10.23 -13.10
C LYS A 237 7.99 10.24 -14.08
N THR A 238 7.52 11.43 -14.42
CA THR A 238 6.47 11.64 -15.42
C THR A 238 7.06 12.19 -16.71
N PHE A 239 6.74 11.53 -17.83
CA PHE A 239 7.07 11.89 -19.20
C PHE A 239 5.79 12.08 -20.01
N GLY A 240 5.17 13.27 -19.91
CA GLY A 240 3.91 13.55 -20.59
C GLY A 240 2.80 12.62 -20.09
N LYS A 241 2.41 11.63 -20.90
CA LYS A 241 1.37 10.64 -20.59
C LYS A 241 1.87 9.39 -19.87
N LEU A 242 3.19 9.22 -19.75
CA LEU A 242 3.83 8.06 -19.12
C LEU A 242 4.30 8.43 -17.71
N LEU A 243 3.88 7.67 -16.71
CA LEU A 243 4.44 7.68 -15.37
C LEU A 243 5.31 6.43 -15.19
N LEU A 244 6.54 6.63 -14.75
CA LEU A 244 7.44 5.56 -14.30
C LEU A 244 7.61 5.65 -12.79
N GLU A 245 7.49 4.50 -12.13
CA GLU A 245 7.71 4.34 -10.70
C GLU A 245 8.57 3.10 -10.45
N SER A 246 9.42 3.15 -9.42
CA SER A 246 10.22 2.02 -9.00
C SER A 246 10.57 2.14 -7.53
N GLU A 247 10.56 1.01 -6.84
CA GLU A 247 11.18 0.87 -5.52
C GLU A 247 12.10 -0.34 -5.50
N ALA A 248 13.17 -0.24 -4.73
CA ALA A 248 14.08 -1.33 -4.47
C ALA A 248 14.48 -1.34 -3.00
N THR A 249 14.52 -2.52 -2.40
CA THR A 249 14.92 -2.73 -1.01
C THR A 249 15.97 -3.82 -0.91
N THR A 250 16.84 -3.68 0.07
CA THR A 250 17.79 -4.73 0.46
C THR A 250 17.90 -4.74 1.97
N SER A 251 17.66 -5.91 2.57
CA SER A 251 17.73 -6.11 4.00
C SER A 251 18.76 -7.18 4.36
N THR A 252 19.46 -6.96 5.48
CA THR A 252 20.34 -7.95 6.09
C THR A 252 19.75 -8.39 7.41
N TRP A 253 19.62 -9.70 7.58
CA TRP A 253 19.06 -10.35 8.75
C TRP A 253 20.18 -10.95 9.60
N SER A 254 20.02 -10.93 10.91
CA SER A 254 21.02 -11.42 11.86
C SER A 254 20.35 -12.02 13.07
N GLY A 255 20.77 -13.23 13.43
CA GLY A 255 20.23 -14.00 14.54
C GLY A 255 20.46 -15.49 14.32
N THR A 256 19.86 -16.33 15.16
CA THR A 256 20.06 -17.79 15.16
C THR A 256 18.92 -18.57 14.54
N ALA A 257 17.82 -17.93 14.15
CA ALA A 257 16.71 -18.63 13.53
C ALA A 257 17.12 -19.24 12.17
N PRO A 258 16.58 -20.41 11.81
CA PRO A 258 16.82 -20.99 10.50
C PRO A 258 16.34 -20.05 9.40
N ARG A 259 17.19 -19.86 8.37
CA ARG A 259 16.87 -19.09 7.16
C ARG A 259 17.63 -19.65 5.98
N ALA A 260 17.12 -19.43 4.78
CA ALA A 260 17.79 -19.85 3.55
C ALA A 260 19.04 -18.98 3.30
N HIS A 261 18.96 -17.69 3.63
CA HIS A 261 20.07 -16.74 3.49
C HIS A 261 19.90 -15.54 4.43
N ASP A 262 20.99 -14.81 4.67
CA ASP A 262 21.01 -13.64 5.55
C ASP A 262 20.54 -12.34 4.86
N ARG A 263 20.14 -12.38 3.57
CA ARG A 263 19.90 -11.18 2.76
C ARG A 263 18.64 -11.26 1.93
N GLU A 264 17.68 -10.41 2.23
CA GLU A 264 16.50 -10.26 1.41
C GLU A 264 16.61 -9.04 0.50
N SER A 265 16.07 -9.14 -0.72
CA SER A 265 16.10 -8.02 -1.66
C SER A 265 14.95 -8.08 -2.64
N GLY A 266 14.47 -6.91 -3.04
CA GLY A 266 13.39 -6.76 -3.99
C GLY A 266 13.57 -5.51 -4.84
N ALA A 267 13.03 -5.54 -6.03
CA ALA A 267 12.84 -4.35 -6.85
C ALA A 267 11.69 -4.55 -7.82
N TYR A 268 10.91 -3.48 -8.05
CA TYR A 268 9.95 -3.43 -9.13
C TYR A 268 10.15 -2.19 -9.99
N VAL A 269 9.70 -2.28 -11.24
CA VAL A 269 9.54 -1.13 -12.13
C VAL A 269 8.13 -1.17 -12.70
N LEU A 270 7.41 -0.07 -12.56
CA LEU A 270 6.05 0.11 -13.04
C LEU A 270 5.99 1.24 -14.06
N ALA A 271 5.24 0.99 -15.14
CA ALA A 271 4.90 1.97 -16.14
C ALA A 271 3.38 2.10 -16.25
N ASP A 272 2.86 3.31 -16.01
CA ASP A 272 1.45 3.67 -16.21
C ASP A 272 1.36 4.67 -17.38
N TYR A 273 0.66 4.30 -18.46
CA TYR A 273 0.47 5.14 -19.64
C TYR A 273 -1.00 5.54 -19.83
N ALA A 274 -1.27 6.84 -19.78
CA ALA A 274 -2.59 7.42 -20.03
C ALA A 274 -2.90 7.52 -21.54
N PHE A 275 -3.55 6.50 -22.12
CA PHE A 275 -4.02 6.55 -23.51
C PHE A 275 -4.96 7.75 -23.72
N THR A 276 -5.89 7.92 -22.79
CA THR A 276 -6.82 9.04 -22.66
C THR A 276 -6.82 9.51 -21.19
N PRO A 277 -7.44 10.65 -20.84
CA PRO A 277 -7.55 11.08 -19.44
C PRO A 277 -8.25 10.08 -18.51
N ARG A 278 -8.98 9.09 -19.06
CA ARG A 278 -9.75 8.10 -18.30
C ARG A 278 -9.25 6.67 -18.45
N TRP A 279 -8.36 6.39 -19.41
CA TRP A 279 -7.93 5.03 -19.73
C TRP A 279 -6.41 4.93 -19.66
N HIS A 280 -5.96 3.98 -18.85
CA HIS A 280 -4.57 3.76 -18.53
C HIS A 280 -4.17 2.32 -18.85
N GLY A 281 -2.96 2.14 -19.35
CA GLY A 281 -2.33 0.84 -19.56
C GLY A 281 -1.15 0.72 -18.59
N ILE A 282 -1.08 -0.40 -17.90
CA ILE A 282 -0.12 -0.62 -16.82
C ILE A 282 0.72 -1.85 -17.14
N VAL A 283 2.04 -1.72 -16.96
CA VAL A 283 2.98 -2.82 -17.01
C VAL A 283 3.89 -2.74 -15.80
N GLU A 284 4.09 -3.86 -15.12
CA GLU A 284 5.02 -3.97 -14.01
C GLU A 284 5.88 -5.22 -14.15
N GLY A 285 7.16 -5.09 -13.80
CA GLY A 285 8.06 -6.21 -13.59
C GLY A 285 8.67 -6.14 -12.20
N GLU A 286 8.63 -7.24 -11.46
CA GLU A 286 9.20 -7.36 -10.12
C GLU A 286 10.14 -8.56 -10.01
N TYR A 287 11.20 -8.38 -9.24
CA TYR A 287 12.03 -9.43 -8.66
C TYR A 287 12.00 -9.33 -7.14
N PHE A 288 11.82 -10.46 -6.44
CA PHE A 288 11.87 -10.50 -4.99
C PHE A 288 12.53 -11.79 -4.49
N GLN A 289 13.40 -11.69 -3.48
CA GLN A 289 14.11 -12.81 -2.87
C GLN A 289 13.97 -12.75 -1.35
N ASP A 290 13.00 -13.48 -0.83
CA ASP A 290 12.73 -13.65 0.61
C ASP A 290 13.86 -14.41 1.32
N HIS A 291 14.27 -13.97 2.51
CA HIS A 291 15.32 -14.60 3.34
C HIS A 291 15.01 -16.02 3.84
N GLN A 292 13.74 -16.39 3.88
CA GLN A 292 13.26 -17.70 4.31
C GLN A 292 13.15 -18.73 3.16
N VAL A 293 13.26 -18.30 1.90
CA VAL A 293 13.02 -19.15 0.73
C VAL A 293 14.24 -19.18 -0.20
N GLU A 294 14.64 -20.38 -0.66
CA GLU A 294 15.79 -20.58 -1.55
C GLU A 294 15.64 -20.00 -2.95
N ARG A 295 14.39 -19.80 -3.41
CA ARG A 295 14.09 -19.36 -4.78
C ARG A 295 13.38 -18.02 -4.75
N SER A 296 13.85 -17.12 -5.61
CA SER A 296 13.20 -15.83 -5.85
C SER A 296 11.85 -15.98 -6.55
N SER A 297 11.01 -14.97 -6.35
CA SER A 297 9.85 -14.69 -7.17
C SER A 297 10.19 -13.69 -8.27
N ARG A 298 9.60 -13.89 -9.44
CA ARG A 298 9.57 -12.91 -10.52
C ARG A 298 8.14 -12.74 -10.99
N ASN A 299 7.64 -11.51 -10.90
CA ASN A 299 6.28 -11.18 -11.30
C ASN A 299 6.32 -10.29 -12.54
N THR A 300 5.37 -10.51 -13.44
CA THR A 300 5.08 -9.58 -14.53
C THR A 300 3.58 -9.36 -14.58
N LEU A 301 3.17 -8.10 -14.59
CA LEU A 301 1.77 -7.69 -14.61
C LEU A 301 1.50 -6.90 -15.89
N LEU A 302 0.36 -7.21 -16.51
CA LEU A 302 -0.23 -6.42 -17.58
C LEU A 302 -1.64 -6.02 -17.16
N GLY A 303 -1.90 -4.72 -17.10
CA GLY A 303 -3.13 -4.16 -16.57
C GLY A 303 -3.73 -3.08 -17.44
N ILE A 304 -5.02 -2.85 -17.26
CA ILE A 304 -5.75 -1.68 -17.72
C ILE A 304 -6.52 -1.07 -16.55
N ALA A 305 -6.57 0.25 -16.50
CA ALA A 305 -7.40 0.96 -15.54
C ALA A 305 -8.32 1.96 -16.25
N TYR A 306 -9.58 2.00 -15.81
CA TYR A 306 -10.59 2.94 -16.24
C TYR A 306 -10.99 3.84 -15.07
N LYS A 307 -10.74 5.14 -15.22
CA LYS A 307 -10.99 6.20 -14.24
C LYS A 307 -12.07 7.14 -14.78
N PRO A 308 -13.37 6.81 -14.63
CA PRO A 308 -14.44 7.67 -15.13
C PRO A 308 -14.42 9.06 -14.46
N GLU A 309 -14.08 9.06 -13.16
CA GLU A 309 -13.91 10.22 -12.29
C GLU A 309 -12.65 10.03 -11.43
N SER A 310 -12.14 11.07 -10.77
CA SER A 310 -10.91 11.01 -9.98
C SER A 310 -11.01 10.18 -8.70
N ASN A 311 -12.23 9.96 -8.22
CA ASN A 311 -12.62 9.22 -7.03
C ASN A 311 -13.02 7.76 -7.33
N LEU A 312 -13.08 7.34 -8.60
CA LEU A 312 -13.56 6.03 -9.03
C LEU A 312 -12.55 5.37 -9.97
N VAL A 313 -12.21 4.11 -9.70
CA VAL A 313 -11.33 3.33 -10.60
C VAL A 313 -11.79 1.89 -10.73
N TRP A 314 -11.77 1.42 -11.97
CA TRP A 314 -11.92 0.01 -12.33
C TRP A 314 -10.59 -0.49 -12.86
N LYS A 315 -10.12 -1.63 -12.37
CA LYS A 315 -8.86 -2.24 -12.82
C LYS A 315 -9.11 -3.66 -13.29
N LEU A 316 -8.38 -4.07 -14.31
CA LEU A 316 -8.29 -5.45 -14.75
C LEU A 316 -6.83 -5.74 -15.10
N GLU A 317 -6.27 -6.78 -14.51
CA GLU A 317 -4.90 -7.17 -14.71
C GLU A 317 -4.72 -8.69 -14.78
N TYR A 318 -3.65 -9.07 -15.47
CA TYR A 318 -3.15 -10.43 -15.49
C TYR A 318 -1.73 -10.45 -14.93
N VAL A 319 -1.52 -11.28 -13.91
CA VAL A 319 -0.21 -11.49 -13.30
C VAL A 319 0.35 -12.84 -13.77
N HIS A 320 1.60 -12.81 -14.20
CA HIS A 320 2.39 -14.00 -14.43
C HIS A 320 3.54 -14.06 -13.42
N GLN A 321 3.46 -15.05 -12.54
CA GLN A 321 4.46 -15.33 -11.52
C GLN A 321 5.33 -16.52 -11.96
N MET A 322 6.64 -16.38 -11.78
CA MET A 322 7.65 -17.42 -11.93
C MET A 322 8.45 -17.57 -10.63
N GLY A 323 8.84 -18.80 -10.30
CA GLY A 323 9.58 -19.10 -9.06
C GLY A 323 8.63 -19.45 -7.91
N VAL A 324 8.95 -19.03 -6.70
CA VAL A 324 8.11 -19.30 -5.51
C VAL A 324 7.62 -17.97 -4.96
N SER A 325 6.30 -17.76 -4.97
CA SER A 325 5.64 -16.68 -4.24
C SER A 325 4.43 -17.26 -3.50
N PRO A 326 4.37 -17.12 -2.18
CA PRO A 326 3.21 -17.55 -1.43
C PRO A 326 2.05 -16.53 -1.50
N ASP A 327 2.30 -15.28 -1.91
CA ASP A 327 1.33 -14.18 -1.78
C ASP A 327 0.76 -13.69 -3.12
N ILE A 328 1.49 -13.83 -4.24
CA ILE A 328 1.03 -13.34 -5.55
C ILE A 328 0.94 -14.51 -6.54
N PRO A 329 -0.24 -15.15 -6.70
CA PRO A 329 -0.42 -16.22 -7.66
C PRO A 329 -0.54 -15.67 -9.09
N SER A 330 -0.08 -16.45 -10.07
CA SER A 330 -0.43 -16.19 -11.49
C SER A 330 -1.94 -16.20 -11.67
N GLY A 331 -2.54 -15.25 -12.36
CA GLY A 331 -4.00 -15.20 -12.48
C GLY A 331 -4.57 -13.92 -13.05
N TRP A 332 -5.90 -13.85 -13.10
CA TRP A 332 -6.63 -12.62 -13.40
C TRP A 332 -7.10 -11.96 -12.11
N PHE A 333 -6.94 -10.65 -12.03
CA PHE A 333 -7.40 -9.82 -10.93
C PHE A 333 -8.19 -8.67 -11.50
N ALA A 334 -9.29 -8.30 -10.86
CA ALA A 334 -10.05 -7.11 -11.18
C ALA A 334 -10.45 -6.41 -9.90
N SER A 335 -10.50 -5.08 -9.92
CA SER A 335 -11.00 -4.32 -8.79
C SER A 335 -11.93 -3.19 -9.18
N PHE A 336 -12.74 -2.81 -8.22
CA PHE A 336 -13.46 -1.55 -8.18
C PHE A 336 -13.09 -0.84 -6.89
N SER A 337 -12.57 0.37 -7.01
CA SER A 337 -12.18 1.17 -5.85
C SER A 337 -12.80 2.56 -5.92
N THR A 338 -13.27 3.06 -4.78
CA THR A 338 -13.89 4.38 -4.66
C THR A 338 -13.36 5.12 -3.43
N LEU A 339 -13.13 6.42 -3.57
CA LEU A 339 -12.97 7.36 -2.45
C LEU A 339 -14.35 7.91 -2.05
N PHE A 340 -14.57 8.17 -0.77
CA PHE A 340 -15.76 8.86 -0.27
C PHE A 340 -15.41 9.94 0.75
#